data_AF-A0A7W2MJF8-F1
#
_entry.id   AF-A0A7W2MJF8-F1
#
_cell.length_a   1.000
_cell.length_b   1.000
_cell.length_c   1.000
_cell.angle_alpha   90.00
_cell.angle_beta   90.00
_cell.angle_gamma   90.00
#
_symmetry.space_group_name_H-M   'P 1'
#
loop_
_entity.id
_entity.type
_entity.pdbx_description
1 polymer ?
#
loop_
_entity_poly.entity_id
_entity_poly.type
_entity_poly.pdbx_seq_one_letter_code
_entity_poly.pdbx_strand_id
1 'polypeptide(L)'
;MNRQKQEELKNFRNDTKGMSPSEIEKYKLNLAEDKERQNHIHFLHVAIFPEEYSYQGDSYSATKKRKRGINPLSEIYIKTVDERRLKLGVEPYICNQEHYQSTKDYCLQKAINLSNDEIKALTNEVKKEYQNNNPASVTLSSKPMTEAEEDMHMWLS
;
A
#
# COMPACT_ATOMS: atom_id res chain seq x y z
N MET A 1 -23.34 5.31 10.51
CA MET A 1 -22.79 4.09 9.84
C MET A 1 -22.63 4.41 8.36
N ASN A 2 -21.45 4.25 7.78
CA ASN A 2 -21.19 4.54 6.35
C ASN A 2 -21.84 3.47 5.45
N ARG A 3 -22.18 3.82 4.20
CA ARG A 3 -22.80 2.95 3.19
C ARG A 3 -22.02 1.64 2.99
N GLN A 4 -20.69 1.71 2.94
CA GLN A 4 -19.82 0.53 2.83
C GLN A 4 -20.03 -0.46 3.99
N LYS A 5 -20.09 0.04 5.23
CA LYS A 5 -20.33 -0.80 6.41
C LYS A 5 -21.72 -1.46 6.38
N GLN A 6 -22.72 -0.77 5.80
CA GLN A 6 -24.06 -1.35 5.60
C GLN A 6 -24.04 -2.49 4.57
N GLU A 7 -23.29 -2.32 3.48
CA GLU A 7 -23.14 -3.33 2.43
C GLU A 7 -22.36 -4.56 2.95
N GLU A 8 -21.26 -4.35 3.69
CA GLU A 8 -20.50 -5.42 4.37
C GLU A 8 -21.39 -6.22 5.34
N LEU A 9 -22.17 -5.53 6.18
CA LEU A 9 -23.11 -6.17 7.09
C LEU A 9 -24.19 -6.98 6.36
N LYS A 10 -24.65 -6.49 5.21
CA LYS A 10 -25.63 -7.20 4.38
C LYS A 10 -25.02 -8.47 3.78
N ASN A 11 -23.81 -8.39 3.24
CA ASN A 11 -23.09 -9.53 2.68
C ASN A 11 -22.80 -10.57 3.77
N PHE A 12 -22.28 -10.16 4.92
CA PHE A 12 -22.05 -11.03 6.06
C PHE A 12 -23.32 -11.79 6.49
N ARG A 13 -24.47 -11.10 6.56
CA ARG A 13 -25.76 -11.73 6.92
C ARG A 13 -26.24 -12.72 5.87
N ASN A 14 -25.95 -12.48 4.59
CA ASN A 14 -26.30 -13.40 3.52
C ASN A 14 -25.40 -14.65 3.57
N ASP A 15 -24.10 -14.45 3.75
CA ASP A 15 -23.10 -15.52 3.77
C ASP A 15 -23.25 -16.43 5.00
N THR A 16 -23.61 -15.87 6.15
CA THR A 16 -23.80 -16.62 7.40
C THR A 16 -25.20 -17.19 7.57
N LYS A 17 -26.09 -17.01 6.59
CA LYS A 17 -27.49 -17.44 6.68
C LYS A 17 -27.56 -18.97 6.71
N GLY A 18 -28.06 -19.52 7.82
CA GLY A 18 -28.23 -20.97 7.99
C GLY A 18 -26.97 -21.71 8.47
N MET A 19 -25.89 -20.98 8.74
CA MET A 19 -24.71 -21.55 9.41
C MET A 19 -24.96 -21.73 10.91
N SER A 20 -24.37 -22.78 11.47
CA SER A 20 -24.31 -22.98 12.92
C SER A 20 -23.40 -21.93 13.58
N PRO A 21 -23.56 -21.67 14.90
CA PRO A 21 -22.70 -20.73 15.62
C PRO A 21 -21.20 -21.01 15.47
N SER A 22 -20.81 -22.28 15.46
CA SER A 22 -19.41 -22.71 15.28
C SER A 22 -18.88 -22.48 13.87
N GLU A 23 -19.73 -22.58 12.84
CA GLU A 23 -19.36 -22.27 11.45
C GLU A 23 -19.21 -20.76 11.24
N ILE A 24 -20.09 -19.96 11.85
CA ILE A 24 -20.01 -18.50 11.84
C ILE A 24 -18.69 -18.04 12.49
N GLU A 25 -18.26 -18.68 13.57
CA GLU A 25 -17.00 -18.37 14.24
C GLU A 25 -15.79 -18.67 13.34
N LYS A 26 -15.75 -19.85 12.71
CA LYS A 26 -14.71 -20.20 11.73
C LYS A 26 -14.68 -19.23 10.55
N TYR A 27 -15.84 -18.85 10.02
CA TYR A 27 -15.95 -17.90 8.93
C TYR A 27 -15.38 -16.52 9.31
N LYS A 28 -15.67 -16.03 10.53
CA LYS A 28 -15.08 -14.79 11.05
C LYS A 28 -13.56 -14.89 11.19
N LEU A 29 -13.05 -16.03 11.64
CA LEU A 29 -11.61 -16.27 11.77
C LEU A 29 -10.92 -16.21 10.40
N ASN A 30 -11.43 -16.94 9.41
CA ASN A 30 -10.90 -16.93 8.05
C ASN A 30 -10.93 -15.51 7.44
N LEU A 31 -12.04 -14.76 7.63
CA LEU A 31 -12.11 -13.37 7.18
C LEU A 31 -11.05 -12.47 7.84
N ALA A 32 -10.76 -12.69 9.12
CA ALA A 32 -9.74 -11.94 9.83
C ALA A 32 -8.34 -12.27 9.30
N GLU A 33 -8.04 -13.54 9.06
CA GLU A 33 -6.77 -14.02 8.49
C GLU A 33 -6.58 -13.49 7.05
N ASP A 34 -7.61 -13.56 6.21
CA ASP A 34 -7.58 -13.02 4.85
C ASP A 34 -7.32 -11.52 4.87
N LYS A 35 -7.98 -10.80 5.77
CA LYS A 35 -7.79 -9.35 5.93
C LYS A 35 -6.37 -9.01 6.39
N GLU A 36 -5.83 -9.76 7.35
CA GLU A 36 -4.44 -9.60 7.80
C GLU A 36 -3.46 -9.82 6.64
N ARG A 37 -3.66 -10.89 5.87
CA ARG A 37 -2.83 -11.18 4.70
C ARG A 37 -2.91 -10.07 3.65
N GLN A 38 -4.10 -9.56 3.34
CA GLN A 38 -4.26 -8.44 2.42
C GLN A 38 -3.54 -7.18 2.92
N ASN A 39 -3.55 -6.91 4.23
CA ASN A 39 -2.81 -5.79 4.80
C ASN A 39 -1.30 -5.96 4.62
N HIS A 40 -0.76 -7.17 4.82
CA HIS A 40 0.67 -7.43 4.59
C HIS A 40 1.07 -7.25 3.12
N ILE A 41 0.25 -7.73 2.19
CA ILE A 41 0.50 -7.53 0.76
C ILE A 41 0.39 -6.05 0.38
N HIS A 42 -0.54 -5.32 0.98
CA HIS A 42 -0.64 -3.87 0.79
C HIS A 42 0.62 -3.16 1.28
N PHE A 43 1.14 -3.50 2.47
CA PHE A 43 2.39 -2.92 2.96
C PHE A 43 3.59 -3.29 2.08
N LEU A 44 3.64 -4.51 1.56
CA LEU A 44 4.65 -4.90 0.58
C LEU A 44 4.55 -4.03 -0.69
N HIS A 45 3.34 -3.76 -1.17
CA HIS A 45 3.10 -2.90 -2.33
C HIS A 45 3.57 -1.47 -2.10
N VAL A 46 3.23 -0.87 -0.96
CA VAL A 46 3.72 0.46 -0.58
C VAL A 46 5.25 0.49 -0.50
N ALA A 47 5.89 -0.56 0.01
CA ALA A 47 7.36 -0.64 0.10
C ALA A 47 8.05 -0.77 -1.25
N ILE A 48 7.48 -1.56 -2.17
CA ILE A 48 8.07 -1.78 -3.49
C ILE A 48 7.80 -0.59 -4.43
N PHE A 49 6.63 0.05 -4.31
CA PHE A 49 6.17 1.13 -5.19
C PHE A 49 5.77 2.43 -4.42
N PRO A 50 6.68 3.01 -3.61
CA PRO A 50 6.38 4.18 -2.78
C PRO A 50 5.93 5.42 -3.58
N GLU A 51 6.38 5.54 -4.82
CA GLU A 51 6.04 6.61 -5.75
C GLU A 51 4.54 6.69 -6.09
N GLU A 52 3.80 5.58 -6.01
CA GLU A 52 2.35 5.58 -6.21
C GLU A 52 1.62 6.32 -5.10
N TYR A 53 2.20 6.33 -3.89
CA TYR A 53 1.65 6.96 -2.70
C TYR A 53 2.25 8.33 -2.43
N SER A 54 3.20 8.79 -3.27
CA SER A 54 3.90 10.07 -3.11
C SER A 54 2.97 11.29 -2.97
N TYR A 55 1.77 11.22 -3.56
CA TYR A 55 0.77 12.30 -3.47
C TYR A 55 0.22 12.53 -2.06
N GLN A 56 0.33 11.54 -1.16
CA GLN A 56 -0.17 11.66 0.22
C GLN A 56 0.62 12.71 1.02
N GLY A 57 1.90 12.92 0.68
CA GLY A 57 2.75 13.97 1.25
C GLY A 57 2.89 15.21 0.37
N ASP A 58 2.09 15.35 -0.69
CA ASP A 58 2.20 16.50 -1.59
C ASP A 58 1.87 17.81 -0.86
N SER A 59 2.76 18.80 -0.98
CA SER A 59 2.40 20.18 -0.67
C SER A 59 1.31 20.70 -1.61
N TYR A 60 0.59 21.75 -1.19
CA TYR A 60 -0.45 22.38 -2.02
C TYR A 60 0.04 22.77 -3.43
N SER A 61 1.31 23.15 -3.58
CA SER A 61 1.90 23.47 -4.88
C SER A 61 2.12 22.23 -5.74
N ALA A 62 2.56 21.11 -5.15
CA ALA A 62 2.70 19.81 -5.82
C ALA A 62 1.34 19.28 -6.28
N THR A 63 0.31 19.35 -5.42
CA THR A 63 -1.06 18.96 -5.78
C THR A 63 -1.57 19.76 -6.99
N LYS A 64 -1.32 21.08 -7.04
CA LYS A 64 -1.69 21.91 -8.18
C LYS A 64 -0.97 21.52 -9.47
N LYS A 65 0.31 21.13 -9.38
CA LYS A 65 1.09 20.63 -10.53
C LYS A 65 0.48 19.32 -11.05
N ARG A 66 0.18 18.36 -10.16
CA ARG A 66 -0.48 17.10 -10.55
C ARG A 66 -1.81 17.31 -11.24
N LYS A 67 -2.67 18.21 -10.72
CA LYS A 67 -3.94 18.59 -11.36
C LYS A 67 -3.80 19.14 -12.78
N ARG A 68 -2.61 19.62 -13.15
CA ARG A 68 -2.28 20.10 -14.50
C ARG A 68 -1.54 19.05 -15.34
N GLY A 69 -1.44 17.80 -14.87
CA GLY A 69 -0.69 16.74 -15.55
C GLY A 69 0.83 16.82 -15.34
N ILE A 70 1.33 17.73 -14.50
CA ILE A 70 2.76 17.92 -14.30
C ILE A 70 3.22 17.08 -13.11
N ASN A 71 4.19 16.21 -13.33
CA ASN A 71 4.80 15.40 -12.28
C ASN A 71 5.60 16.31 -11.30
N PRO A 72 5.27 16.36 -10.00
CA PRO A 72 6.01 17.16 -9.03
C PRO A 72 7.34 16.52 -8.60
N LEU A 73 7.55 15.24 -8.93
CA LEU A 73 8.78 14.50 -8.61
C LEU A 73 9.91 14.92 -9.55
N SER A 74 11.16 14.77 -9.08
CA SER A 74 12.33 15.11 -9.89
C SER A 74 12.53 14.12 -11.03
N GLU A 75 13.01 14.58 -12.18
CA GLU A 75 13.28 13.74 -13.34
C GLU A 75 14.29 12.63 -13.04
N ILE A 76 15.28 12.92 -12.18
CA ILE A 76 16.28 11.94 -11.74
C ILE A 76 15.61 10.82 -10.94
N TYR A 77 14.70 11.16 -10.02
CA TYR A 77 13.98 10.17 -9.23
C TYR A 77 13.07 9.30 -10.12
N ILE A 78 12.38 9.90 -11.09
CA ILE A 78 11.54 9.16 -12.04
C ILE A 78 12.36 8.18 -12.88
N LYS A 79 13.53 8.58 -13.39
CA LYS A 79 14.41 7.65 -14.12
C LYS A 79 14.83 6.45 -13.28
N THR A 80 15.24 6.68 -12.03
CA THR A 80 15.60 5.58 -11.12
C THR A 80 14.42 4.65 -10.84
N VAL A 81 13.23 5.23 -10.64
CA VAL A 81 11.99 4.47 -10.44
C VAL A 81 11.63 3.65 -11.67
N ASP A 82 11.71 4.24 -12.86
CA ASP A 82 11.38 3.57 -14.12
C ASP A 82 12.34 2.42 -14.39
N GLU A 83 13.64 2.62 -14.19
CA GLU A 83 14.64 1.54 -14.28
C GLU A 83 14.35 0.41 -13.30
N ARG A 84 13.98 0.73 -12.05
CA ARG A 84 13.60 -0.27 -11.05
C ARG A 84 12.34 -1.02 -11.50
N ARG A 85 11.30 -0.31 -11.93
CA ARG A 85 10.03 -0.89 -12.40
C ARG A 85 10.24 -1.83 -13.59
N LEU A 86 11.04 -1.41 -14.57
CA LEU A 86 11.39 -2.23 -15.73
C LEU A 86 12.14 -3.50 -15.32
N LYS A 87 13.07 -3.44 -14.35
CA LYS A 87 13.75 -4.64 -13.80
C LYS A 87 12.79 -5.61 -13.11
N LEU A 88 11.71 -5.09 -12.52
CA LEU A 88 10.65 -5.89 -11.90
C LEU A 88 9.63 -6.43 -12.92
N GLY A 89 9.71 -6.02 -14.19
CA GLY A 89 8.77 -6.41 -15.23
C GLY A 89 7.43 -5.68 -15.18
N VAL A 90 7.37 -4.52 -14.50
CA VAL A 90 6.18 -3.66 -14.45
C VAL A 90 6.39 -2.39 -15.28
N GLU A 91 5.28 -1.76 -15.66
CA GLU A 91 5.26 -0.57 -16.50
C GLU A 91 5.90 0.67 -15.82
N PRO A 92 6.49 1.61 -16.57
CA PRO A 92 7.05 2.86 -16.02
C PRO A 92 6.02 3.73 -15.27
N TYR A 93 6.50 4.61 -14.39
CA TYR A 93 5.64 5.52 -13.65
C TYR A 93 5.14 6.66 -14.53
N ILE A 94 3.82 6.85 -14.57
CA ILE A 94 3.19 7.99 -15.21
C ILE A 94 2.32 8.70 -14.18
N CYS A 95 2.61 9.99 -13.94
CA CYS A 95 1.85 10.79 -12.99
C CYS A 95 0.38 10.91 -13.43
N ASN A 96 -0.54 10.67 -12.50
CA ASN A 96 -2.00 10.66 -12.71
C ASN A 96 -2.55 9.52 -13.57
N GLN A 97 -1.75 8.49 -13.84
CA GLN A 97 -2.24 7.25 -14.45
C GLN A 97 -2.45 6.18 -13.38
N GLU A 98 -3.45 5.33 -13.58
CA GLU A 98 -3.70 4.18 -12.72
C GLU A 98 -2.70 3.07 -13.04
N HIS A 99 -1.72 2.89 -12.17
CA HIS A 99 -0.76 1.76 -12.19
C HIS A 99 -1.09 0.67 -11.17
N TYR A 100 -2.05 0.96 -10.30
CA TYR A 100 -2.32 0.19 -9.09
C TYR A 100 -2.61 -1.30 -9.39
N GLN A 101 -3.31 -1.61 -10.48
CA GLN A 101 -3.67 -2.99 -10.79
C GLN A 101 -2.43 -3.82 -11.14
N SER A 102 -1.57 -3.35 -12.05
CA SER A 102 -0.38 -4.08 -12.50
C SER A 102 0.63 -4.28 -11.36
N THR A 103 0.84 -3.25 -10.54
CA THR A 103 1.77 -3.30 -9.42
C THR A 103 1.23 -4.10 -8.24
N LYS A 104 -0.08 -4.06 -7.99
CA LYS A 104 -0.73 -4.94 -7.00
C LYS A 104 -0.64 -6.41 -7.41
N ASP A 105 -0.88 -6.71 -8.68
CA ASP A 105 -0.79 -8.08 -9.19
C ASP A 105 0.63 -8.63 -9.04
N TYR A 106 1.65 -7.81 -9.29
CA TYR A 106 3.04 -8.17 -9.00
C TYR A 106 3.25 -8.56 -7.52
N CYS A 107 2.75 -7.74 -6.58
CA CYS A 107 2.86 -8.05 -5.15
C CYS A 107 2.07 -9.30 -4.74
N LEU A 108 0.90 -9.53 -5.33
CA LEU A 108 0.09 -10.74 -5.10
C LEU A 108 0.83 -11.99 -5.59
N GLN A 109 1.41 -11.94 -6.79
CA GLN A 109 2.20 -13.05 -7.34
C GLN A 109 3.44 -13.32 -6.48
N LYS A 110 4.12 -12.26 -6.03
CA LYS A 110 5.28 -12.40 -5.15
C LYS A 110 4.93 -13.02 -3.79
N ALA A 111 3.71 -12.73 -3.29
CA ALA A 111 3.22 -13.23 -2.01
C ALA A 111 2.46 -14.57 -2.09
N ILE A 112 2.29 -15.16 -3.27
CA ILE A 112 1.40 -16.33 -3.45
C ILE A 112 1.88 -17.56 -2.67
N ASN A 113 3.21 -17.75 -2.59
CA ASN A 113 3.85 -18.88 -1.92
C ASN A 113 4.50 -18.49 -0.59
N LEU A 114 4.25 -17.28 -0.10
CA LEU A 114 4.84 -16.77 1.13
C LEU A 114 3.83 -16.79 2.27
N SER A 115 4.30 -17.16 3.46
CA SER A 115 3.58 -16.97 4.71
C SER A 115 3.51 -15.48 5.09
N ASN A 116 2.58 -15.13 5.98
CA ASN A 116 2.43 -13.75 6.46
C ASN A 116 3.73 -13.19 7.07
N ASP A 117 4.49 -14.01 7.78
CA ASP A 117 5.74 -13.59 8.41
C ASP A 117 6.86 -13.38 7.38
N GLU A 118 6.91 -14.18 6.33
CA GLU A 118 7.82 -13.97 5.20
C GLU A 118 7.49 -12.71 4.42
N ILE A 119 6.20 -12.40 4.23
CA ILE A 119 5.77 -11.13 3.60
C ILE A 119 6.21 -9.94 4.47
N LYS A 120 6.07 -10.02 5.79
CA LYS A 120 6.57 -8.98 6.73
C LYS A 120 8.08 -8.82 6.63
N ALA A 121 8.83 -9.93 6.64
CA ALA A 121 10.29 -9.90 6.54
C ALA A 121 10.75 -9.26 5.23
N LEU A 122 10.15 -9.66 4.10
CA LEU A 122 10.42 -9.09 2.79
C LEU A 122 10.11 -7.59 2.75
N THR A 123 8.99 -7.17 3.35
CA THR A 123 8.61 -5.76 3.44
C THR A 123 9.67 -4.95 4.18
N ASN A 124 10.16 -5.46 5.31
CA ASN A 124 11.20 -4.81 6.10
C ASN A 124 12.55 -4.74 5.37
N GLU A 125 12.89 -5.79 4.62
CA GLU A 125 14.10 -5.82 3.79
C GLU A 125 14.06 -4.73 2.71
N VAL A 126 12.95 -4.64 1.98
CA VAL A 126 12.75 -3.59 0.95
C VAL A 126 12.82 -2.19 1.56
N LYS A 127 12.20 -1.98 2.73
CA LYS A 127 12.29 -0.70 3.46
C LYS A 127 13.73 -0.34 3.81
N LYS A 128 14.50 -1.30 4.31
CA LYS A 128 15.90 -1.11 4.70
C LYS A 128 16.78 -0.79 3.49
N GLU A 129 16.58 -1.48 2.37
CA GLU A 129 17.27 -1.18 1.11
C GLU A 129 16.99 0.26 0.66
N TYR A 130 15.73 0.68 0.72
CA TYR A 130 15.35 2.04 0.35
C TYR A 130 16.02 3.11 1.24
N GLN A 131 16.04 2.89 2.56
CA GLN A 131 16.70 3.79 3.51
C GLN A 131 18.21 3.90 3.26
N ASN A 132 18.88 2.78 3.01
CA ASN A 132 20.32 2.75 2.73
C ASN A 132 20.68 3.49 1.44
N ASN A 133 19.82 3.42 0.43
CA ASN A 133 20.02 4.06 -0.87
C ASN A 133 19.63 5.54 -0.88
N ASN A 134 18.97 6.05 0.18
CA ASN A 134 18.50 7.44 0.24
C ASN A 134 18.65 8.05 1.66
N PRO A 135 19.88 8.28 2.15
CA PRO A 135 20.15 8.63 3.56
C PRO A 135 19.69 10.04 3.99
N ALA A 136 19.14 10.86 3.09
CA ALA A 136 18.89 12.29 3.34
C ALA A 136 17.46 12.66 3.79
N SER A 137 16.52 11.72 3.98
CA SER A 137 15.12 12.06 4.28
C SER A 137 14.70 11.98 5.76
N VAL A 138 15.61 11.74 6.70
CA VAL A 138 15.25 11.78 8.14
C VAL A 138 15.34 13.23 8.63
N THR A 139 14.30 14.02 8.35
CA THR A 139 14.05 15.27 9.08
C THR A 139 12.59 15.30 9.49
N LEU A 140 12.35 14.87 10.73
CA LEU A 140 11.05 14.89 11.40
C LEU A 140 10.56 16.35 11.52
N SER A 141 9.46 16.67 10.85
CA SER A 141 8.80 17.98 10.92
C SER A 141 7.78 18.00 12.05
N SER A 142 7.92 18.96 12.97
CA SER A 142 7.14 19.20 14.20
C SER A 142 5.71 19.73 13.98
N LYS A 143 4.94 19.16 13.05
CA LYS A 143 3.51 19.46 12.91
C LYS A 143 2.66 18.37 13.57
N PRO A 144 1.51 18.71 14.19
CA PRO A 144 0.56 17.69 14.62
C PRO A 144 0.07 16.93 13.40
N MET A 145 0.22 15.62 13.45
CA MET A 145 0.02 14.70 12.33
C MET A 145 -1.47 14.44 12.08
N THR A 146 -1.82 14.21 10.81
CA THR A 146 -3.14 13.72 10.42
C THR A 146 -3.22 12.20 10.62
N GLU A 147 -4.44 11.65 10.75
CA GLU A 147 -4.68 10.21 10.98
C GLU A 147 -4.01 9.30 9.92
N ALA A 148 -3.93 9.77 8.66
CA ALA A 148 -3.22 9.06 7.59
C ALA A 148 -1.69 9.17 7.69
N GLU A 149 -1.19 10.29 8.21
CA GLU A 149 0.23 10.44 8.51
C GLU A 149 0.62 9.63 9.75
N GLU A 150 -0.26 9.49 10.74
CA GLU A 150 -0.06 8.62 11.91
C GLU A 150 0.04 7.15 11.48
N ASP A 151 -0.83 6.69 10.58
CA ASP A 151 -0.72 5.37 9.95
C ASP A 151 0.59 5.21 9.16
N MET A 152 1.07 6.28 8.50
CA MET A 152 2.35 6.28 7.77
C MET A 152 3.58 6.36 8.70
N HIS A 153 3.48 6.98 9.87
CA HIS A 153 4.55 7.03 10.87
C HIS A 153 4.64 5.75 11.68
N MET A 154 3.51 5.12 12.00
CA MET A 154 3.47 3.75 12.49
C MET A 154 4.09 2.77 11.49
N TRP A 155 4.15 3.14 10.21
CA TRP A 155 4.78 2.35 9.17
C TRP A 155 6.31 2.49 9.10
N LEU A 156 6.88 3.54 9.67
CA LEU A 156 8.33 3.83 9.67
C LEU A 156 9.03 3.59 11.02
N SER A 157 8.26 3.40 12.09
CA SER A 157 8.74 3.11 13.46
C SER A 157 8.73 1.61 13.73
#